data_AF-A0A0B0PPI9-F1
#
_entry.id   AF-A0A0B0PPI9-F1
#
_cell.length_a   1.000
_cell.length_b   1.000
_cell.length_c   1.000
_cell.angle_alpha   90.00
_cell.angle_beta   90.00
_cell.angle_gamma   90.00
#
_symmetry.space_group_name_H-M   'P 1'
#
loop_
_entity.id
_entity.type
_entity.pdbx_description
1 polymer ?
#
loop_
_entity_poly.entity_id
_entity_poly.type
_entity_poly.pdbx_seq_one_letter_code
_entity_poly.pdbx_strand_id
1 'polypeptide(L)'
;MEASHLLGTFSLSELQFNNNGGSFRKGWKVAATGVGSCFPPFSIACYDIYDNRMSFTSIPDLKITLGMNEYLSVDVVKMKPSLSSDKLAIVIEDVMVETNGLDSIRPNYAATLMIYIQDESTSIPLECQVTPGALHRIEGSSQLPGKQLLPGFVIEQFVLEMFDVYGNHVEEGLEVQFQLNGFSIPGLIGSKHKVDNLGRIDLGGLLKVTAGYGKQVSLSILHGDKVTFKQAFQTEKRELRISSSISLVHAPNVDTDENEVQSSDGKLMLLQNSPFFNNGNVGNLLALVKYDEGLKSELCKHGERVGKLENYLKTLNNRKTDIELYMSELQDVSLFSRFSL
;
A
#
# COMPACT_ATOMS: atom_id res chain seq x y z
N MET A 1 34.11 6.33 2.97
CA MET A 1 34.58 6.35 1.57
C MET A 1 35.82 5.47 1.52
N GLU A 2 35.86 4.32 0.88
CA GLU A 2 34.91 3.51 0.12
C GLU A 2 35.31 2.07 0.45
N ALA A 3 34.33 1.20 0.62
CA ALA A 3 34.57 -0.24 0.68
C ALA A 3 33.61 -0.91 -0.31
N SER A 4 34.24 -1.46 -1.35
CA SER A 4 33.95 -2.77 -1.94
C SER A 4 32.50 -3.12 -2.28
N HIS A 5 32.19 -3.23 -3.57
CA HIS A 5 31.44 -4.38 -4.07
C HIS A 5 32.05 -4.89 -5.37
N LEU A 6 32.54 -6.12 -5.28
CA LEU A 6 32.94 -6.99 -6.38
C LEU A 6 31.78 -7.12 -7.37
N LEU A 7 32.01 -6.78 -8.64
CA LEU A 7 31.23 -7.32 -9.75
C LEU A 7 32.21 -8.02 -10.68
N GLY A 8 32.20 -9.34 -10.58
CA GLY A 8 32.96 -10.20 -11.48
C GLY A 8 32.57 -9.92 -12.93
N THR A 9 33.57 -9.81 -13.80
CA THR A 9 33.38 -9.89 -15.25
C THR A 9 32.93 -11.31 -15.58
N PHE A 10 31.63 -11.51 -15.80
CA PHE A 10 31.09 -12.76 -16.30
C PHE A 10 30.91 -12.65 -17.82
N SER A 11 31.78 -13.34 -18.57
CA SER A 11 31.64 -13.54 -20.01
C SER A 11 30.59 -14.63 -20.27
N LEU A 12 29.57 -14.33 -21.08
CA LEU A 12 28.47 -15.23 -21.42
C LEU A 12 28.58 -15.72 -22.89
N SER A 13 28.60 -17.05 -23.02
CA SER A 13 28.25 -17.96 -24.13
C SER A 13 28.12 -17.45 -25.58
N GLU A 14 28.70 -18.21 -26.51
CA GLU A 14 28.46 -18.10 -27.96
C GLU A 14 27.12 -18.78 -28.35
N LEU A 15 26.25 -18.05 -29.05
CA LEU A 15 25.08 -18.61 -29.72
C LEU A 15 25.48 -19.15 -31.09
N GLN A 16 25.16 -20.42 -31.37
CA GLN A 16 25.43 -21.06 -32.66
C GLN A 16 24.20 -20.94 -33.57
N PHE A 17 24.39 -20.46 -34.80
CA PHE A 17 23.35 -20.42 -35.82
C PHE A 17 23.73 -21.27 -37.03
N ASN A 18 22.85 -22.21 -37.41
CA ASN A 18 23.00 -23.06 -38.60
C ASN A 18 21.94 -22.69 -39.64
N ASN A 19 22.40 -22.30 -40.83
CA ASN A 19 21.59 -21.73 -41.92
C ASN A 19 20.52 -22.65 -42.53
N ASN A 20 20.34 -23.91 -42.10
CA ASN A 20 19.42 -24.87 -42.71
C ASN A 20 18.78 -25.85 -41.69
N GLY A 21 17.98 -25.34 -40.75
CA GLY A 21 17.13 -26.20 -39.88
C GLY A 21 17.89 -27.11 -38.90
N GLY A 22 19.14 -26.77 -38.59
CA GLY A 22 20.00 -27.52 -37.67
C GLY A 22 19.75 -27.19 -36.21
N SER A 23 19.76 -28.21 -35.35
CA SER A 23 19.56 -28.12 -33.90
C SER A 23 20.63 -27.29 -33.19
N PHE A 24 20.20 -26.42 -32.29
CA PHE A 24 21.03 -25.55 -31.43
C PHE A 24 21.63 -26.33 -30.23
N ARG A 25 22.94 -26.24 -29.99
CA ARG A 25 23.57 -26.89 -28.82
C ARG A 25 23.41 -26.06 -27.54
N LYS A 26 23.01 -26.73 -26.45
CA LYS A 26 22.72 -26.12 -25.14
C LYS A 26 23.96 -26.02 -24.24
N GLY A 27 24.46 -24.81 -23.99
CA GLY A 27 25.24 -24.44 -22.80
C GLY A 27 24.81 -23.07 -22.29
N TRP A 28 23.76 -23.01 -21.47
CA TRP A 28 23.07 -21.75 -21.16
C TRP A 28 23.20 -21.42 -19.68
N LYS A 29 23.57 -20.17 -19.38
CA LYS A 29 23.28 -19.55 -18.09
C LYS A 29 22.11 -18.62 -18.29
N VAL A 30 21.12 -18.71 -17.41
CA VAL A 30 19.97 -17.81 -17.36
C VAL A 30 20.52 -16.38 -17.18
N ALA A 31 20.27 -15.51 -18.15
CA ALA A 31 20.54 -14.08 -17.99
C ALA A 31 19.42 -13.48 -17.12
N ALA A 32 19.75 -12.90 -15.97
CA ALA A 32 18.79 -12.23 -15.09
C ALA A 32 18.99 -10.71 -15.19
N THR A 33 17.95 -9.95 -15.46
CA THR A 33 18.03 -8.48 -15.62
C THR A 33 16.71 -7.83 -15.24
N GLY A 34 16.76 -6.67 -14.58
CA GLY A 34 15.55 -5.88 -14.28
C GLY A 34 15.07 -5.08 -15.49
N VAL A 35 13.77 -4.84 -15.63
CA VAL A 35 13.22 -3.94 -16.66
C VAL A 35 13.91 -2.57 -16.59
N GLY A 36 14.24 -2.00 -17.75
CA GLY A 36 14.98 -0.75 -17.84
C GLY A 36 16.49 -0.87 -17.58
N SER A 37 17.00 -2.07 -17.27
CA SER A 37 18.43 -2.37 -17.20
C SER A 37 18.90 -3.08 -18.46
N CYS A 38 20.19 -2.99 -18.75
CA CYS A 38 20.80 -3.71 -19.88
C CYS A 38 21.08 -5.16 -19.51
N PHE A 39 20.72 -6.10 -20.39
CA PHE A 39 21.18 -7.48 -20.31
C PHE A 39 22.72 -7.53 -20.42
N PRO A 40 23.36 -8.55 -19.81
CA PRO A 40 24.76 -8.84 -20.06
C PRO A 40 25.03 -8.96 -21.56
N PRO A 41 26.16 -8.44 -22.07
CA PRO A 41 26.53 -8.63 -23.47
C PRO A 41 26.59 -10.11 -23.85
N PHE A 42 26.12 -10.43 -25.04
CA PHE A 42 26.19 -11.78 -25.60
C PHE A 42 26.67 -11.75 -27.04
N SER A 43 27.18 -12.88 -27.51
CA SER A 43 27.80 -13.00 -28.83
C SER A 43 27.12 -14.06 -29.69
N ILE A 44 26.94 -13.73 -30.96
CA ILE A 44 26.38 -14.63 -31.97
C ILE A 44 27.50 -15.04 -32.91
N ALA A 45 27.71 -16.35 -33.07
CA ALA A 45 28.64 -16.93 -34.02
C ALA A 45 27.87 -17.68 -35.12
N CYS A 46 28.36 -17.57 -36.35
CA CYS A 46 27.79 -18.25 -37.52
C CYS A 46 28.61 -19.50 -37.84
N TYR A 47 27.93 -20.60 -38.14
CA TYR A 47 28.56 -21.86 -38.50
C TYR A 47 28.02 -22.35 -39.85
N ASP A 48 28.88 -22.98 -40.64
CA ASP A 48 28.47 -23.65 -41.87
C ASP A 48 27.83 -25.02 -41.57
N ILE A 49 27.36 -25.70 -42.61
CA ILE A 49 26.74 -27.04 -42.50
C ILE A 49 27.71 -28.14 -42.03
N TYR A 50 29.00 -27.84 -41.92
CA TYR A 50 30.05 -28.74 -41.48
C TYR A 50 30.59 -28.35 -40.08
N ASP A 51 29.87 -27.50 -39.34
CA ASP A 51 30.26 -26.95 -38.03
C ASP A 51 31.57 -26.13 -38.06
N ASN A 52 32.00 -25.62 -39.22
CA ASN A 52 33.10 -24.66 -39.27
C ASN A 52 32.59 -23.26 -38.97
N ARG A 53 33.32 -22.54 -38.11
CA ARG A 53 33.00 -21.15 -37.79
C ARG A 53 33.25 -20.25 -38.99
N MET A 54 32.25 -19.43 -39.33
CA MET A 54 32.28 -18.49 -40.45
C MET A 54 32.51 -17.06 -39.97
N SER A 55 33.24 -16.27 -40.77
CA SER A 55 33.40 -14.83 -40.56
C SER A 55 32.22 -14.04 -41.11
N PHE A 56 31.80 -13.01 -40.39
CA PHE A 56 30.81 -12.05 -40.87
C PHE A 56 31.46 -11.00 -41.79
N THR A 57 30.80 -10.69 -42.90
CA THR A 57 31.21 -9.62 -43.83
C THR A 57 30.74 -8.25 -43.35
N SER A 58 29.56 -8.19 -42.73
CA SER A 58 28.94 -7.02 -42.12
C SER A 58 28.01 -7.45 -40.99
N ILE A 59 27.50 -6.48 -40.22
CA ILE A 59 26.43 -6.74 -39.24
C ILE A 59 25.12 -6.96 -40.04
N PRO A 60 24.41 -8.09 -39.86
CA PRO A 60 23.12 -8.35 -40.50
C PRO A 60 22.02 -7.48 -39.87
N ASP A 61 20.86 -7.43 -40.52
CA ASP A 61 19.67 -6.87 -39.87
C ASP A 61 19.23 -7.77 -38.71
N LEU A 62 19.06 -7.16 -37.54
CA LEU A 62 18.83 -7.83 -36.27
C LEU A 62 17.59 -7.25 -35.61
N LYS A 63 16.66 -8.13 -35.24
CA LYS A 63 15.53 -7.80 -34.38
C LYS A 63 15.59 -8.71 -33.17
N ILE A 64 15.41 -8.15 -31.99
CA ILE A 64 15.32 -8.92 -30.75
C ILE A 64 13.99 -8.57 -30.09
N THR A 65 13.29 -9.57 -29.58
CA THR A 65 12.05 -9.39 -28.82
C THR A 65 12.11 -10.20 -27.54
N LEU A 66 11.45 -9.75 -26.48
CA LEU A 66 11.25 -10.51 -25.25
C LEU A 66 9.91 -11.23 -25.35
N GLY A 67 9.93 -12.55 -25.51
CA GLY A 67 8.77 -13.43 -25.39
C GLY A 67 8.49 -13.72 -23.91
N MET A 68 7.30 -13.35 -23.46
CA MET A 68 6.85 -13.58 -22.08
C MET A 68 5.88 -14.77 -22.01
N ASN A 69 4.87 -14.78 -22.88
CA ASN A 69 3.94 -15.89 -23.04
C ASN A 69 3.57 -16.07 -24.51
N GLU A 70 2.76 -17.08 -24.84
CA GLU A 70 2.39 -17.43 -26.23
C GLU A 70 1.80 -16.25 -27.03
N TYR A 71 1.28 -15.22 -26.37
CA TYR A 71 0.58 -14.09 -26.99
C TYR A 71 1.23 -12.74 -26.73
N LEU A 72 2.26 -12.66 -25.88
CA LEU A 72 2.88 -11.41 -25.46
C LEU A 72 4.37 -11.42 -25.74
N SER A 73 4.77 -10.57 -26.68
CA SER A 73 6.17 -10.24 -26.94
C SER A 73 6.34 -8.73 -27.02
N VAL A 74 7.52 -8.24 -26.61
CA VAL A 74 7.86 -6.82 -26.63
C VAL A 74 9.21 -6.64 -27.29
N ASP A 75 9.30 -5.71 -28.23
CA ASP A 75 10.57 -5.37 -28.88
C ASP A 75 11.54 -4.76 -27.88
N VAL A 76 12.84 -5.03 -28.03
CA VAL A 76 13.84 -4.33 -27.22
C VAL A 76 13.91 -2.87 -27.65
N VAL A 77 14.01 -1.98 -26.67
CA VAL A 77 14.03 -0.52 -26.87
C VAL A 77 15.40 -0.03 -27.34
N LYS A 78 16.47 -0.66 -26.86
CA LYS A 78 17.85 -0.29 -27.17
C LYS A 78 18.70 -1.54 -27.33
N MET A 79 19.55 -1.54 -28.36
CA MET A 79 20.64 -2.51 -28.51
C MET A 79 21.78 -1.85 -29.30
N LYS A 80 22.99 -2.38 -29.14
CA LYS A 80 24.18 -1.92 -29.85
C LYS A 80 24.95 -3.13 -30.40
N PRO A 81 24.69 -3.53 -31.66
CA PRO A 81 25.46 -4.58 -32.30
C PRO A 81 26.81 -4.06 -32.78
N SER A 82 27.85 -4.88 -32.63
CA SER A 82 29.20 -4.62 -33.14
C SER A 82 29.84 -5.90 -33.64
N LEU A 83 30.83 -5.75 -34.52
CA LEU A 83 31.60 -6.89 -35.03
C LEU A 83 32.86 -7.06 -34.18
N SER A 84 33.12 -8.29 -33.74
CA SER A 84 34.40 -8.67 -33.09
C SER A 84 35.61 -8.37 -33.97
N SER A 85 36.78 -8.24 -33.36
CA SER A 85 38.02 -7.89 -34.07
C SER A 85 38.45 -8.93 -35.11
N ASP A 86 38.19 -10.21 -34.83
CA ASP A 86 38.44 -11.34 -35.74
C ASP A 86 37.31 -11.57 -36.75
N LYS A 87 36.21 -10.81 -36.61
CA LYS A 87 34.98 -10.92 -37.41
C LYS A 87 34.26 -12.27 -37.27
N LEU A 88 34.57 -13.07 -36.26
CA LEU A 88 33.98 -14.40 -36.07
C LEU A 88 32.74 -14.40 -35.15
N ALA A 89 32.40 -13.25 -34.58
CA ALA A 89 31.21 -13.04 -33.76
C ALA A 89 30.61 -11.65 -33.94
N ILE A 90 29.29 -11.57 -33.86
CA ILE A 90 28.56 -10.32 -33.60
C ILE A 90 28.40 -10.21 -32.08
N VAL A 91 28.88 -9.12 -31.49
CA VAL A 91 28.71 -8.81 -30.07
C VAL A 91 27.52 -7.86 -29.94
N ILE A 92 26.54 -8.24 -29.14
CA ILE A 92 25.36 -7.43 -28.86
C ILE A 92 25.47 -6.91 -27.43
N GLU A 93 25.57 -5.59 -27.31
CA GLU A 93 25.64 -4.86 -26.05
C GLU A 93 24.36 -4.05 -25.84
N ASP A 94 24.17 -3.54 -24.63
CA ASP A 94 23.14 -2.56 -24.28
C ASP A 94 21.70 -3.02 -24.60
N VAL A 95 21.43 -4.32 -24.64
CA VAL A 95 20.07 -4.85 -24.87
C VAL A 95 19.18 -4.47 -23.70
N MET A 96 18.15 -3.67 -23.94
CA MET A 96 17.25 -3.16 -22.91
C MET A 96 15.79 -3.39 -23.29
N VAL A 97 15.01 -3.83 -22.31
CA VAL A 97 13.57 -4.02 -22.46
C VAL A 97 12.84 -3.13 -21.45
N GLU A 98 11.81 -2.44 -21.94
CA GLU A 98 10.86 -1.68 -21.14
C GLU A 98 9.47 -2.22 -21.40
N THR A 99 8.76 -2.68 -20.37
CA THR A 99 7.44 -3.27 -20.51
C THR A 99 6.64 -3.11 -19.22
N ASN A 100 5.31 -3.05 -19.34
CA ASN A 100 4.35 -3.14 -18.24
C ASN A 100 3.63 -4.51 -18.18
N GLY A 101 4.12 -5.48 -18.96
CA GLY A 101 3.50 -6.78 -19.16
C GLY A 101 4.10 -7.93 -18.34
N LEU A 102 5.10 -7.66 -17.48
CA LEU A 102 5.77 -8.71 -16.71
C LEU A 102 4.82 -9.43 -15.75
N ASP A 103 3.73 -8.78 -15.37
CA ASP A 103 2.71 -9.38 -14.52
C ASP A 103 2.17 -10.71 -15.07
N SER A 104 2.22 -10.90 -16.39
CA SER A 104 1.75 -12.10 -17.09
C SER A 104 2.62 -13.34 -16.87
N ILE A 105 3.86 -13.16 -16.39
CA ILE A 105 4.83 -14.23 -16.14
C ILE A 105 5.24 -14.33 -14.67
N ARG A 106 4.46 -13.70 -13.78
CA ARG A 106 4.64 -13.84 -12.34
C ARG A 106 4.38 -15.28 -11.87
N PRO A 107 5.00 -15.70 -10.75
CA PRO A 107 6.01 -14.98 -9.97
C PRO A 107 7.46 -15.28 -10.39
N ASN A 108 7.67 -16.19 -11.36
CA ASN A 108 9.01 -16.68 -11.68
C ASN A 108 9.78 -15.80 -12.69
N TYR A 109 9.06 -14.93 -13.40
CA TYR A 109 9.61 -13.99 -14.38
C TYR A 109 10.50 -14.64 -15.44
N ALA A 110 10.24 -15.91 -15.76
CA ALA A 110 10.93 -16.63 -16.83
C ALA A 110 10.43 -16.15 -18.19
N ALA A 111 11.37 -15.87 -19.09
CA ALA A 111 11.09 -15.32 -20.42
C ALA A 111 12.14 -15.79 -21.44
N THR A 112 11.89 -15.54 -22.72
CA THR A 112 12.80 -15.93 -23.81
C THR A 112 13.06 -14.74 -24.71
N LEU A 113 14.33 -14.33 -24.84
CA LEU A 113 14.76 -13.35 -25.82
C LEU A 113 14.82 -14.00 -27.21
N MET A 114 13.91 -13.64 -28.10
CA MET A 114 13.87 -14.15 -29.47
C MET A 114 14.73 -13.26 -30.37
N ILE A 115 15.81 -13.82 -30.91
CA ILE A 115 16.73 -13.11 -31.81
C ILE A 115 16.43 -13.51 -33.25
N TYR A 116 16.10 -12.55 -34.10
CA TYR A 116 15.81 -12.73 -35.53
C TYR A 116 16.92 -12.12 -36.37
N ILE A 117 17.36 -12.84 -37.40
CA ILE A 117 18.45 -12.44 -38.29
C ILE A 117 17.93 -12.45 -39.74
N GLN A 118 18.10 -11.34 -40.46
CA GLN A 118 17.83 -11.14 -41.90
C GLN A 118 16.38 -11.32 -42.39
N ASP A 119 15.55 -12.22 -41.82
CA ASP A 119 14.11 -12.36 -42.06
C ASP A 119 13.48 -13.19 -40.92
N GLU A 120 12.22 -12.90 -40.53
CA GLU A 120 11.50 -13.49 -39.37
C GLU A 120 11.29 -15.02 -39.41
N SER A 121 11.85 -15.72 -40.41
CA SER A 121 11.71 -17.17 -40.61
C SER A 121 12.53 -18.03 -39.65
N THR A 122 13.65 -17.51 -39.12
CA THR A 122 14.50 -18.25 -38.18
C THR A 122 14.80 -17.39 -36.96
N SER A 123 14.50 -17.92 -35.77
CA SER A 123 14.76 -17.26 -34.50
C SER A 123 15.66 -18.10 -33.61
N ILE A 124 16.49 -17.43 -32.83
CA ILE A 124 17.34 -18.04 -31.81
C ILE A 124 16.71 -17.69 -30.45
N PRO A 125 16.09 -18.66 -29.76
CA PRO A 125 15.42 -18.41 -28.48
C PRO A 125 16.43 -18.37 -27.34
N LEU A 126 16.59 -17.24 -26.65
CA LEU A 126 17.47 -17.02 -25.50
C LEU A 126 16.74 -17.05 -24.13
N GLU A 127 16.74 -18.18 -23.42
CA GLU A 127 16.11 -18.29 -22.08
C GLU A 127 16.74 -17.33 -21.06
N CYS A 128 15.89 -16.57 -20.37
CA CYS A 128 16.29 -15.51 -19.46
C CYS A 128 15.26 -15.31 -18.32
N GLN A 129 15.64 -14.47 -17.35
CA GLN A 129 14.76 -13.99 -16.29
C GLN A 129 14.72 -12.45 -16.34
N VAL A 130 13.51 -11.89 -16.34
CA VAL A 130 13.31 -10.44 -16.40
C VAL A 130 12.52 -9.96 -15.21
N THR A 131 13.20 -9.42 -14.21
CA THR A 131 12.55 -8.97 -12.98
C THR A 131 11.98 -7.56 -13.12
N PRO A 132 10.95 -7.21 -12.34
CA PRO A 132 10.44 -5.83 -12.27
C PRO A 132 11.52 -4.83 -11.85
N GLY A 133 11.29 -3.56 -12.18
CA GLY A 133 12.13 -2.47 -11.72
C GLY A 133 12.01 -2.20 -10.22
N ALA A 134 12.79 -1.23 -9.74
CA ALA A 134 12.71 -0.78 -8.35
C ALA A 134 11.35 -0.12 -8.05
N LEU A 135 10.92 -0.22 -6.79
CA LEU A 135 9.68 0.39 -6.30
C LEU A 135 9.62 1.89 -6.61
N HIS A 136 8.54 2.29 -7.27
CA HIS A 136 8.32 3.67 -7.70
C HIS A 136 6.98 4.22 -7.21
N ARG A 137 5.90 3.46 -7.35
CA ARG A 137 4.54 3.89 -7.05
C ARG A 137 3.85 2.88 -6.15
N ILE A 138 3.10 3.39 -5.17
CA ILE A 138 2.27 2.57 -4.29
C ILE A 138 0.84 3.10 -4.40
N GLU A 139 -0.10 2.20 -4.60
CA GLU A 139 -1.53 2.50 -4.64
C GLU A 139 -2.21 1.79 -3.48
N GLY A 140 -3.15 2.45 -2.81
CA GLY A 140 -3.92 1.87 -1.73
C GLY A 140 -5.39 1.75 -2.08
N SER A 141 -6.05 0.69 -1.60
CA SER A 141 -7.50 0.55 -1.75
C SER A 141 -8.22 1.78 -1.18
N SER A 142 -9.01 2.45 -2.01
CA SER A 142 -9.74 3.68 -1.67
C SER A 142 -10.96 3.44 -0.76
N GLN A 143 -11.32 2.18 -0.50
CA GLN A 143 -12.54 1.76 0.18
C GLN A 143 -12.33 1.53 1.67
N LEU A 144 -11.87 2.54 2.40
CA LEU A 144 -12.08 2.55 3.84
C LEU A 144 -13.55 2.92 4.13
N PRO A 145 -14.27 2.16 4.97
CA PRO A 145 -15.66 2.43 5.24
C PRO A 145 -15.79 3.75 6.02
N GLY A 146 -16.26 4.78 5.32
CA GLY A 146 -16.62 6.06 5.91
C GLY A 146 -15.46 7.04 6.06
N LYS A 147 -15.78 8.33 5.92
CA LYS A 147 -14.81 9.45 6.03
C LYS A 147 -14.14 9.57 7.42
N GLN A 148 -14.52 8.75 8.41
CA GLN A 148 -14.11 8.89 9.81
C GLN A 148 -13.90 7.53 10.45
N LEU A 149 -12.68 7.29 10.96
CA LEU A 149 -12.29 6.04 11.62
C LEU A 149 -12.69 6.05 13.10
N LEU A 150 -13.14 4.92 13.63
CA LEU A 150 -13.44 4.80 15.06
C LEU A 150 -12.20 4.34 15.84
N PRO A 151 -11.89 4.94 17.01
CA PRO A 151 -10.90 4.40 17.94
C PRO A 151 -11.18 2.93 18.29
N GLY A 152 -10.16 2.08 18.23
CA GLY A 152 -10.25 0.64 18.49
C GLY A 152 -10.73 -0.20 17.31
N PHE A 153 -11.19 0.42 16.22
CA PHE A 153 -11.66 -0.28 15.02
C PHE A 153 -10.52 -1.00 14.31
N VAL A 154 -10.79 -2.19 13.79
CA VAL A 154 -9.87 -2.95 12.94
C VAL A 154 -10.37 -2.82 11.51
N ILE A 155 -9.50 -2.37 10.62
CA ILE A 155 -9.83 -2.19 9.22
C ILE A 155 -9.88 -3.56 8.55
N GLU A 156 -11.04 -3.94 8.03
CA GLU A 156 -11.25 -5.27 7.42
C GLU A 156 -10.56 -5.42 6.07
N GLN A 157 -10.52 -4.35 5.26
CA GLN A 157 -9.95 -4.38 3.92
C GLN A 157 -9.01 -3.19 3.73
N PHE A 158 -7.73 -3.50 3.56
CA PHE A 158 -6.73 -2.48 3.23
C PHE A 158 -5.57 -3.12 2.50
N VAL A 159 -5.61 -3.05 1.17
CA VAL A 159 -4.59 -3.63 0.30
C VAL A 159 -3.80 -2.51 -0.34
N LEU A 160 -2.48 -2.66 -0.31
CA LEU A 160 -1.55 -1.79 -1.02
C LEU A 160 -0.96 -2.55 -2.19
N GLU A 161 -1.02 -1.98 -3.39
CA GLU A 161 -0.40 -2.48 -4.61
C GLU A 161 0.90 -1.70 -4.87
N MET A 162 1.96 -2.41 -5.25
CA MET A 162 3.31 -1.86 -5.36
C MET A 162 3.85 -2.03 -6.76
N PHE A 163 4.22 -0.91 -7.38
CA PHE A 163 4.59 -0.83 -8.79
C PHE A 163 5.98 -0.24 -9.00
N ASP A 164 6.64 -0.72 -10.05
CA ASP A 164 7.84 -0.11 -10.60
C ASP A 164 7.52 1.13 -11.48
N VAL A 165 8.55 1.72 -12.09
CA VAL A 165 8.39 2.91 -12.96
C VAL A 165 7.67 2.59 -14.28
N TYR A 166 7.69 1.33 -14.70
CA TYR A 166 7.08 0.86 -15.94
C TYR A 166 5.63 0.41 -15.74
N GLY A 167 5.18 0.27 -14.49
CA GLY A 167 3.84 -0.16 -14.13
C GLY A 167 3.69 -1.66 -13.92
N ASN A 168 4.79 -2.42 -13.80
CA ASN A 168 4.74 -3.80 -13.34
C ASN A 168 4.65 -3.84 -11.82
N HIS A 169 4.06 -4.90 -11.28
CA HIS A 169 4.15 -5.17 -9.86
C HIS A 169 5.59 -5.53 -9.48
N VAL A 170 6.06 -4.99 -8.35
CA VAL A 170 7.40 -5.30 -7.81
C VAL A 170 7.54 -6.77 -7.41
N GLU A 171 8.77 -7.24 -7.33
CA GLU A 171 9.10 -8.63 -7.01
C GLU A 171 8.62 -9.04 -5.60
N GLU A 172 8.21 -10.30 -5.48
CA GLU A 172 7.88 -10.94 -4.21
C GLU A 172 9.02 -10.81 -3.21
N GLY A 173 8.68 -10.55 -1.96
CA GLY A 173 9.66 -10.48 -0.87
C GLY A 173 10.35 -9.12 -0.74
N LEU A 174 10.09 -8.15 -1.64
CA LEU A 174 10.52 -6.77 -1.46
C LEU A 174 10.06 -6.25 -0.09
N GLU A 175 11.00 -5.79 0.74
CA GLU A 175 10.70 -5.24 2.06
C GLU A 175 10.51 -3.72 1.99
N VAL A 176 9.40 -3.25 2.59
CA VAL A 176 9.14 -1.82 2.78
C VAL A 176 8.95 -1.48 4.24
N GLN A 177 9.25 -0.24 4.62
CA GLN A 177 9.11 0.22 6.00
C GLN A 177 7.84 1.04 6.20
N PHE A 178 7.00 0.62 7.14
CA PHE A 178 5.80 1.32 7.57
C PHE A 178 6.10 2.29 8.71
N GLN A 179 5.66 3.53 8.56
CA GLN A 179 5.51 4.48 9.64
C GLN A 179 4.02 4.65 9.93
N LEU A 180 3.62 4.21 11.12
CA LEU A 180 2.25 4.23 11.59
C LEU A 180 2.11 5.31 12.67
N ASN A 181 1.12 6.19 12.50
CA ASN A 181 0.72 7.17 13.52
C ASN A 181 -0.75 6.96 13.85
N GLY A 182 -1.04 6.58 15.09
CA GLY A 182 -2.40 6.28 15.54
C GLY A 182 -2.99 4.98 14.98
N PHE A 183 -2.15 4.14 14.38
CA PHE A 183 -2.43 2.76 14.00
C PHE A 183 -1.48 1.80 14.73
N SER A 184 -1.89 0.54 14.85
CA SER A 184 -1.04 -0.57 15.27
C SER A 184 -1.38 -1.82 14.46
N ILE A 185 -0.39 -2.67 14.22
CA ILE A 185 -0.58 -4.02 13.67
C ILE A 185 -0.31 -5.01 14.81
N PRO A 186 -1.33 -5.66 15.38
CA PRO A 186 -1.15 -6.59 16.51
C PRO A 186 -0.22 -7.75 16.16
N GLY A 187 0.71 -8.09 17.06
CA GLY A 187 1.53 -9.31 16.95
C GLY A 187 2.76 -9.23 16.05
N LEU A 188 2.97 -8.12 15.33
CA LEU A 188 4.19 -7.91 14.56
C LEU A 188 5.20 -7.05 15.32
N ILE A 189 6.39 -7.60 15.53
CA ILE A 189 7.56 -6.88 16.05
C ILE A 189 8.31 -6.31 14.84
N GLY A 190 8.15 -5.00 14.62
CA GLY A 190 8.87 -4.27 13.58
C GLY A 190 7.97 -3.51 12.62
N SER A 191 8.59 -2.66 11.81
CA SER A 191 7.93 -1.82 10.82
C SER A 191 8.04 -2.35 9.40
N LYS A 192 8.72 -3.48 9.18
CA LYS A 192 9.02 -3.98 7.83
C LYS A 192 8.01 -5.03 7.40
N HIS A 193 7.50 -4.90 6.19
CA HIS A 193 6.58 -5.86 5.59
C HIS A 193 7.06 -6.23 4.18
N LYS A 194 6.84 -7.49 3.83
CA LYS A 194 7.19 -8.04 2.53
C LYS A 194 6.00 -7.97 1.58
N VAL A 195 6.30 -7.65 0.33
CA VAL A 195 5.36 -7.77 -0.78
C VAL A 195 5.10 -9.25 -1.07
N ASP A 196 3.85 -9.62 -1.32
CA ASP A 196 3.45 -10.97 -1.71
C ASP A 196 3.73 -11.26 -3.20
N ASN A 197 3.40 -12.47 -3.64
CA ASN A 197 3.57 -12.88 -5.04
C ASN A 197 2.64 -12.18 -6.05
N LEU A 198 1.66 -11.41 -5.57
CA LEU A 198 0.79 -10.56 -6.37
C LEU A 198 1.26 -9.10 -6.40
N GLY A 199 2.41 -8.78 -5.80
CA GLY A 199 2.89 -7.41 -5.74
C GLY A 199 2.15 -6.55 -4.72
N ARG A 200 1.56 -7.17 -3.69
CA ARG A 200 0.65 -6.53 -2.74
C ARG A 200 1.12 -6.68 -1.30
N ILE A 201 0.61 -5.79 -0.45
CA ILE A 201 0.64 -5.93 1.00
C ILE A 201 -0.79 -5.79 1.51
N ASP A 202 -1.35 -6.89 2.02
CA ASP A 202 -2.66 -6.91 2.65
C ASP A 202 -2.54 -6.65 4.16
N LEU A 203 -3.18 -5.57 4.61
CA LEU A 203 -3.31 -5.19 6.02
C LEU A 203 -4.74 -5.33 6.54
N GLY A 204 -5.63 -5.91 5.72
CA GLY A 204 -7.00 -6.24 6.10
C GLY A 204 -7.04 -7.16 7.32
N GLY A 205 -7.89 -6.81 8.29
CA GLY A 205 -7.99 -7.48 9.58
C GLY A 205 -6.80 -7.26 10.52
N LEU A 206 -5.73 -6.61 10.05
CA LEU A 206 -4.49 -6.40 10.81
C LEU A 206 -4.34 -4.96 11.30
N LEU A 207 -4.80 -3.97 10.51
CA LEU A 207 -4.60 -2.56 10.84
C LEU A 207 -5.65 -2.05 11.84
N LYS A 208 -5.22 -1.83 13.09
CA LYS A 208 -6.09 -1.35 14.18
C LYS A 208 -5.86 0.12 14.49
N VAL A 209 -6.95 0.88 14.66
CA VAL A 209 -6.93 2.28 15.08
C VAL A 209 -6.65 2.36 16.59
N THR A 210 -5.57 3.03 16.98
CA THR A 210 -5.19 3.22 18.39
C THR A 210 -5.36 4.66 18.86
N ALA A 211 -5.44 5.62 17.95
CA ALA A 211 -5.71 7.01 18.31
C ALA A 211 -7.15 7.19 18.83
N GLY A 212 -7.31 8.10 19.81
CA GLY A 212 -8.62 8.50 20.33
C GLY A 212 -9.40 9.42 19.37
N TYR A 213 -10.64 9.73 19.73
CA TYR A 213 -11.57 10.55 18.92
C TYR A 213 -10.99 11.92 18.53
N GLY A 214 -11.30 12.36 17.31
CA GLY A 214 -10.90 13.65 16.73
C GLY A 214 -9.42 13.80 16.36
N LYS A 215 -8.59 12.77 16.58
CA LYS A 215 -7.17 12.74 16.22
C LYS A 215 -6.94 12.39 14.75
N GLN A 216 -5.88 12.93 14.18
CA GLN A 216 -5.37 12.47 12.89
C GLN A 216 -4.63 11.16 13.07
N VAL A 217 -4.81 10.26 12.10
CA VAL A 217 -4.06 9.02 11.99
C VAL A 217 -3.49 8.93 10.59
N SER A 218 -2.32 8.31 10.45
CA SER A 218 -1.70 8.16 9.15
C SER A 218 -0.89 6.89 9.04
N LEU A 219 -0.89 6.35 7.84
CA LEU A 219 -0.01 5.29 7.39
C LEU A 219 0.89 5.88 6.32
N SER A 220 2.19 5.69 6.47
CA SER A 220 3.18 6.08 5.46
C SER A 220 4.15 4.95 5.22
N ILE A 221 4.66 4.85 4.00
CA ILE A 221 5.67 3.88 3.61
C ILE A 221 6.93 4.62 3.20
N LEU A 222 8.05 4.17 3.76
CA LEU A 222 9.39 4.58 3.38
C LEU A 222 10.05 3.50 2.55
N HIS A 223 10.71 3.96 1.50
CA HIS A 223 11.63 3.17 0.71
C HIS A 223 12.98 3.91 0.73
N GLY A 224 13.97 3.33 1.41
CA GLY A 224 15.14 4.07 1.86
C GLY A 224 14.74 5.20 2.83
N ASP A 225 15.25 6.41 2.61
CA ASP A 225 14.98 7.58 3.47
C ASP A 225 13.81 8.46 2.97
N LYS A 226 13.12 8.03 1.90
CA LYS A 226 12.05 8.82 1.27
C LYS A 226 10.68 8.21 1.55
N VAL A 227 9.71 9.06 1.91
CA VAL A 227 8.29 8.68 2.00
C VAL A 227 7.75 8.55 0.58
N THR A 228 7.44 7.31 0.17
CA THR A 228 6.91 6.98 -1.16
C THR A 228 5.38 7.00 -1.18
N PHE A 229 4.75 6.79 -0.02
CA PHE A 229 3.30 6.79 0.13
C PHE A 229 2.90 7.34 1.49
N LYS A 230 1.79 8.08 1.51
CA LYS A 230 1.17 8.54 2.75
C LYS A 230 -0.34 8.63 2.57
N GLN A 231 -1.06 7.98 3.48
CA GLN A 231 -2.50 8.11 3.61
C GLN A 231 -2.84 8.55 5.02
N ALA A 232 -3.67 9.58 5.12
CA ALA A 232 -4.08 10.17 6.39
C ALA A 232 -5.59 10.17 6.52
N PHE A 233 -6.06 9.98 7.74
CA PHE A 233 -7.46 9.94 8.09
C PHE A 233 -7.69 10.76 9.36
N GLN A 234 -8.94 11.09 9.61
CA GLN A 234 -9.38 11.63 10.89
C GLN A 234 -10.25 10.60 11.58
N THR A 235 -9.98 10.38 12.87
CA THR A 235 -10.90 9.64 13.71
C THR A 235 -12.16 10.45 13.97
N GLU A 236 -13.29 9.76 14.15
CA GLU A 236 -14.59 10.40 14.40
C GLU A 236 -14.50 11.43 15.51
N LYS A 237 -15.24 12.54 15.37
CA LYS A 237 -15.41 13.52 16.45
C LYS A 237 -16.71 13.22 17.18
N ARG A 238 -16.64 13.06 18.50
CA ARG A 238 -17.83 12.97 19.35
C ARG A 238 -18.16 14.33 19.93
N GLU A 239 -19.45 14.66 19.94
CA GLU A 239 -20.01 15.82 20.63
C GLU A 239 -21.00 15.31 21.68
N LEU A 240 -20.84 15.78 22.92
CA LEU A 240 -21.81 15.52 23.98
C LEU A 240 -22.95 16.55 23.87
N ARG A 241 -24.19 16.08 23.73
CA ARG A 241 -25.38 16.93 23.71
C ARG A 241 -26.33 16.52 24.84
N ILE A 242 -26.86 17.51 25.54
CA ILE A 242 -27.88 17.30 26.57
C ILE A 242 -29.23 17.19 25.86
N SER A 243 -29.95 16.08 26.06
CA SER A 243 -31.31 15.89 25.54
C SER A 243 -32.31 16.18 26.66
N SER A 244 -33.07 17.27 26.55
CA SER A 244 -34.17 17.58 27.46
C SER A 244 -35.50 17.12 26.85
N SER A 245 -36.01 15.97 27.27
CA SER A 245 -37.38 15.54 26.97
C SER A 245 -38.33 16.09 28.03
N ILE A 246 -38.98 17.22 27.73
CA ILE A 246 -40.08 17.74 28.56
C ILE A 246 -41.37 17.12 28.02
N SER A 247 -41.89 16.09 28.70
CA SER A 247 -43.24 15.58 28.45
C SER A 247 -44.26 16.46 29.17
N LEU A 248 -44.86 17.41 28.45
CA LEU A 248 -46.03 18.14 28.92
C LEU A 248 -47.25 17.21 28.87
N VAL A 249 -47.71 16.77 30.04
CA VAL A 249 -49.00 16.07 30.18
C VAL A 249 -50.10 17.12 29.93
N HIS A 250 -50.87 16.94 28.86
CA HIS A 250 -52.00 17.81 28.52
C HIS A 250 -53.14 17.56 29.52
N ALA A 251 -53.56 18.59 30.26
CA ALA A 251 -54.83 18.57 30.99
C ALA A 251 -56.02 18.65 29.99
N PRO A 252 -57.19 18.07 30.31
CA PRO A 252 -58.28 17.94 29.36
C PRO A 252 -58.88 19.30 28.98
N ASN A 253 -59.12 19.48 27.69
CA ASN A 253 -59.79 20.66 27.13
C ASN A 253 -61.23 20.77 27.62
N VAL A 254 -61.65 21.99 27.96
CA VAL A 254 -63.05 22.41 28.00
C VAL A 254 -63.29 23.18 26.71
N ASP A 255 -64.30 22.74 25.96
CA ASP A 255 -64.71 23.30 24.68
C ASP A 255 -65.13 24.76 24.81
N THR A 256 -64.73 25.59 23.86
CA THR A 256 -65.60 26.64 23.33
C THR A 256 -65.18 27.03 21.93
N ASP A 257 -66.22 27.26 21.14
CA ASP A 257 -66.29 27.21 19.68
C ASP A 257 -65.95 28.56 19.03
N GLU A 258 -65.79 28.49 17.70
CA GLU A 258 -65.96 29.53 16.70
C GLU A 258 -64.77 30.36 16.16
N ASN A 259 -64.43 29.99 14.92
CA ASN A 259 -64.36 30.81 13.69
C ASN A 259 -63.00 31.00 12.98
N GLU A 260 -63.00 30.40 11.78
CA GLU A 260 -62.13 30.49 10.59
C GLU A 260 -61.50 31.86 10.29
N VAL A 261 -60.27 31.85 9.75
CA VAL A 261 -59.95 32.39 8.39
C VAL A 261 -58.73 31.64 7.81
N GLN A 262 -58.88 31.17 6.57
CA GLN A 262 -57.87 30.52 5.73
C GLN A 262 -56.94 31.54 5.02
N SER A 263 -55.67 31.18 4.80
CA SER A 263 -54.99 31.36 3.49
C SER A 263 -53.60 30.70 3.43
N SER A 264 -53.48 29.78 2.46
CA SER A 264 -52.32 29.18 1.75
C SER A 264 -51.01 29.98 1.69
N ASP A 265 -49.83 29.43 1.42
CA ASP A 265 -49.20 28.10 1.34
C ASP A 265 -47.70 28.42 1.14
N GLY A 266 -46.78 27.60 1.68
CA GLY A 266 -45.34 27.86 1.54
C GLY A 266 -44.46 27.64 2.79
N LYS A 267 -44.77 26.60 3.57
CA LYS A 267 -43.81 25.75 4.30
C LYS A 267 -42.58 26.43 4.95
N LEU A 268 -42.84 27.16 6.04
CA LEU A 268 -41.87 27.38 7.13
C LEU A 268 -42.49 26.78 8.40
N MET A 269 -42.05 25.57 8.78
CA MET A 269 -42.45 24.93 10.03
C MET A 269 -41.74 25.63 11.21
N LEU A 270 -42.15 26.86 11.51
CA LEU A 270 -41.93 27.50 12.80
C LEU A 270 -43.18 27.23 13.64
N LEU A 271 -43.05 26.31 14.60
CA LEU A 271 -44.02 26.15 15.67
C LEU A 271 -44.02 27.44 16.53
N GLN A 272 -44.82 28.42 16.13
CA GLN A 272 -45.44 29.33 17.08
C GLN A 272 -46.60 28.59 17.74
N ASN A 273 -46.63 28.62 19.07
CA ASN A 273 -47.82 28.79 19.92
C ASN A 273 -47.45 28.50 21.39
N SER A 274 -46.78 29.47 22.03
CA SER A 274 -46.66 29.49 23.50
C SER A 274 -47.68 30.50 24.06
N PRO A 275 -48.75 30.06 24.76
CA PRO A 275 -49.65 30.96 25.46
C PRO A 275 -49.05 31.28 26.84
N PHE A 276 -47.95 32.02 26.88
CA PHE A 276 -47.35 32.44 28.16
C PHE A 276 -46.82 33.88 28.10
N PHE A 277 -47.59 34.77 27.49
CA PHE A 277 -47.49 36.19 27.80
C PHE A 277 -48.89 36.73 28.05
N ASN A 278 -49.45 36.38 29.21
CA ASN A 278 -50.43 37.23 29.87
C ASN A 278 -50.27 37.08 31.39
N ASN A 279 -49.73 38.15 31.98
CA ASN A 279 -49.79 38.59 33.37
C ASN A 279 -49.76 37.56 34.52
N GLY A 280 -48.71 37.66 35.34
CA GLY A 280 -48.94 37.75 36.79
C GLY A 280 -48.44 36.62 37.70
N ASN A 281 -47.38 35.87 37.38
CA ASN A 281 -46.84 34.90 38.35
C ASN A 281 -45.31 34.85 38.42
N VAL A 282 -44.73 35.80 39.17
CA VAL A 282 -43.29 35.88 39.49
C VAL A 282 -42.79 34.61 40.21
N GLY A 283 -43.67 33.86 40.87
CA GLY A 283 -43.34 32.59 41.53
C GLY A 283 -42.90 31.48 40.57
N ASN A 284 -43.44 31.44 39.35
CA ASN A 284 -43.10 30.41 38.36
C ASN A 284 -41.74 30.65 37.67
N LEU A 285 -41.36 31.92 37.47
CA LEU A 285 -40.04 32.28 36.95
C LEU A 285 -38.93 31.97 37.96
N LEU A 286 -39.17 32.22 39.25
CA LEU A 286 -38.20 31.92 40.31
C LEU A 286 -37.96 30.42 40.48
N ALA A 287 -38.99 29.59 40.26
CA ALA A 287 -38.86 28.13 40.29
C ALA A 287 -38.03 27.60 39.11
N LEU A 288 -38.22 28.15 37.91
CA LEU A 288 -37.43 27.82 36.70
C LEU A 288 -35.95 28.18 36.86
N VAL A 289 -35.65 29.38 37.38
CA VAL A 289 -34.26 29.81 37.62
C VAL A 289 -33.58 28.95 38.69
N LYS A 290 -34.28 28.58 39.76
CA LYS A 290 -33.75 27.68 40.81
C LYS A 290 -33.53 26.26 40.28
N TYR A 291 -34.39 25.77 39.38
CA TYR A 291 -34.24 24.46 38.76
C TYR A 291 -33.02 24.43 37.82
N ASP A 292 -32.80 25.51 37.06
CA ASP A 292 -31.67 25.66 36.15
C ASP A 292 -30.32 25.76 36.88
N GLU A 293 -30.24 26.51 37.98
CA GLU A 293 -29.03 26.54 38.81
C GLU A 293 -28.73 25.20 39.49
N GLY A 294 -29.77 24.48 39.94
CA GLY A 294 -29.64 23.15 40.52
C GLY A 294 -29.10 22.13 39.51
N LEU A 295 -29.63 22.15 38.28
CA LEU A 295 -29.17 21.29 37.19
C LEU A 295 -27.74 21.61 36.78
N LYS A 296 -27.40 22.90 36.69
CA LYS A 296 -26.03 23.35 36.39
C LYS A 296 -25.03 22.90 37.45
N SER A 297 -25.40 22.97 38.73
CA SER A 297 -24.57 22.47 39.84
C SER A 297 -24.34 20.96 39.75
N GLU A 298 -25.39 20.18 39.51
CA GLU A 298 -25.28 18.72 39.34
C GLU A 298 -24.45 18.34 38.10
N LEU A 299 -24.60 19.08 37.00
CA LEU A 299 -23.79 18.89 35.79
C LEU A 299 -22.30 19.12 36.07
N CYS A 300 -21.96 20.19 36.80
CA CYS A 300 -20.58 20.43 37.23
C CYS A 300 -20.03 19.30 38.09
N LYS A 301 -20.82 18.79 39.06
CA LYS A 301 -20.40 17.64 39.89
C LYS A 301 -20.16 16.38 39.07
N HIS A 302 -21.00 16.11 38.06
CA HIS A 302 -20.80 14.97 37.17
C HIS A 302 -19.56 15.16 36.29
N GLY A 303 -19.34 16.36 35.76
CA GLY A 303 -18.13 16.70 35.00
C GLY A 303 -16.85 16.50 35.81
N GLU A 304 -16.82 16.94 37.07
CA GLU A 304 -15.71 16.69 37.99
C GLU A 304 -15.49 15.19 38.24
N ARG A 305 -16.57 14.41 38.37
CA ARG A 305 -16.51 12.98 38.61
C ARG A 305 -15.97 12.23 37.39
N VAL A 306 -16.36 12.63 36.18
CA VAL A 306 -15.80 12.11 34.92
C VAL A 306 -14.32 12.46 34.82
N GLY A 307 -13.92 13.70 35.06
CA GLY A 307 -12.52 14.10 35.03
C GLY A 307 -11.64 13.32 36.02
N LYS A 308 -12.18 13.02 37.22
CA LYS A 308 -11.50 12.13 38.19
C LYS A 308 -11.33 10.71 37.65
N LEU A 309 -12.36 10.15 37.00
CA LEU A 309 -12.30 8.81 36.40
C LEU A 309 -11.32 8.74 35.23
N GLU A 310 -11.28 9.76 34.38
CA GLU A 310 -10.32 9.85 33.26
C GLU A 310 -8.87 9.90 33.76
N ASN A 311 -8.61 10.70 34.80
CA ASN A 311 -7.28 10.74 35.44
C ASN A 311 -6.92 9.40 36.09
N TYR A 312 -7.89 8.72 36.71
CA TYR A 312 -7.68 7.39 37.28
C TYR A 312 -7.35 6.35 36.20
N LEU A 313 -8.08 6.37 35.08
CA LEU A 313 -7.83 5.51 33.92
C LEU A 313 -6.45 5.76 33.31
N LYS A 314 -6.05 7.03 33.18
CA LYS A 314 -4.71 7.40 32.69
C LYS A 314 -3.61 6.86 33.60
N THR A 315 -3.80 6.96 34.91
CA THR A 315 -2.85 6.43 35.91
C THR A 315 -2.76 4.91 35.86
N LEU A 316 -3.91 4.22 35.72
CA LEU A 316 -3.96 2.77 35.55
C LEU A 316 -3.27 2.31 34.27
N ASN A 317 -3.48 3.01 33.15
CA ASN A 317 -2.81 2.67 31.89
C ASN A 317 -1.30 2.85 31.99
N ASN A 318 -0.81 3.92 32.61
CA ASN A 318 0.63 4.09 32.83
C ASN A 318 1.22 2.94 33.66
N ARG A 319 0.57 2.58 34.78
CA ARG A 319 1.00 1.45 35.61
C ARG A 319 0.95 0.12 34.86
N LYS A 320 -0.05 -0.08 33.99
CA LYS A 320 -0.14 -1.26 33.15
C LYS A 320 1.07 -1.35 32.22
N THR A 321 1.42 -0.24 31.55
CA THR A 321 2.60 -0.19 30.67
C THR A 321 3.89 -0.48 31.44
N ASP A 322 4.05 0.07 32.65
CA ASP A 322 5.22 -0.20 33.49
C ASP A 322 5.34 -1.68 33.87
N ILE A 323 4.22 -2.33 34.20
CA ILE A 323 4.18 -3.77 34.50
C ILE A 323 4.49 -4.60 33.26
N GLU A 324 3.93 -4.24 32.09
CA GLU A 324 4.20 -4.94 30.83
C GLU A 324 5.68 -4.84 30.43
N LEU A 325 6.31 -3.69 30.66
CA LEU A 325 7.75 -3.51 30.46
C LEU A 325 8.57 -4.40 31.40
N TYR A 326 8.26 -4.38 32.71
CA TYR A 326 8.94 -5.21 33.72
C TYR A 326 8.78 -6.71 33.45
N MET A 327 7.60 -7.15 33.00
CA MET A 327 7.35 -8.54 32.61
C MET A 327 8.18 -8.96 31.39
N SER A 328 8.38 -8.05 30.43
CA SER A 328 9.22 -8.30 29.25
C SER A 328 10.69 -8.47 29.66
N GLU A 329 11.20 -7.61 30.56
CA GLU A 329 12.55 -7.72 31.10
C GLU A 329 12.76 -9.05 31.86
N LEU A 330 11.79 -9.48 32.66
CA LEU A 330 11.87 -10.78 33.36
C LEU A 330 11.87 -11.98 32.41
N GLN A 331 11.13 -11.90 31.30
CA GLN A 331 11.12 -12.96 30.28
C GLN A 331 12.49 -13.06 29.59
N ASP A 332 13.12 -11.93 29.28
CA ASP A 332 14.46 -11.88 28.69
C ASP A 332 15.54 -12.46 29.65
N VAL A 333 15.45 -12.17 30.95
CA VAL A 333 16.36 -12.73 31.96
C VAL A 333 16.12 -14.24 32.19
N SER A 334 14.87 -14.71 32.08
CA SER A 334 14.54 -16.14 32.16
C SER A 334 15.05 -16.94 30.95
N LEU A 335 15.13 -16.31 29.77
CA LEU A 335 15.74 -16.89 28.58
C LEU A 335 17.26 -16.97 28.75
N PHE A 336 17.91 -15.92 29.25
CA PHE A 336 19.36 -15.92 29.49
C PHE A 336 19.83 -16.99 30.49
N SER A 337 19.04 -17.26 31.52
CA SER A 337 19.33 -18.30 32.52
C SER A 337 19.08 -19.73 32.01
N ARG A 338 18.29 -19.93 30.96
CA ARG A 338 18.14 -21.22 30.27
C ARG A 338 19.26 -21.54 29.27
N PHE A 339 20.03 -20.56 28.84
CA PHE A 339 21.19 -20.74 27.95
C PHE A 339 22.54 -20.78 28.68
N SER A 340 22.54 -20.72 30.01
CA SER A 340 23.76 -20.70 30.85
C SER A 340 23.92 -21.94 31.75
N LEU A 341 23.26 -23.06 31.43
CA LEU A 341 23.42 -24.35 32.11
C LEU A 341 23.88 -25.44 31.15
#